data_AF-A0A382TMB5-F1
#
_entry.id   AF-A0A382TMB5-F1
#
_cell.length_a   1.000
_cell.length_b   1.000
_cell.length_c   1.000
_cell.angle_alpha   90.00
_cell.angle_beta   90.00
_cell.angle_gamma   90.00
#
_symmetry.space_group_name_H-M   'P 1'
#
loop_
_entity.id
_entity.type
_entity.pdbx_description
1 polymer ?
#
loop_
_entity_poly.entity_id
_entity_poly.type
_entity_poly.pdbx_seq_one_letter_code
_entity_poly.pdbx_strand_id
1 'polypeptide(L)'
;MVNPRAWFAEAIATFGLVFFGPLSVILSVVVFGDGLSIEAIIMISLGHGGIIALMVYAFGHVSGAHINPAVTIPMMIPKKIGIA
;
A
#
# COMPACT_ATOMS: atom_id res chain seq x y z
N MET A 1 -16.71 8.77 -5.91
CA MET A 1 -15.27 8.55 -6.14
C MET A 1 -15.01 8.54 -7.63
N VAL A 2 -14.51 9.66 -8.14
CA VAL A 2 -13.64 9.92 -9.31
C VAL A 2 -13.43 11.44 -9.24
N ASN A 3 -12.53 11.91 -8.37
CA ASN A 3 -12.27 13.34 -8.23
C ASN A 3 -10.77 13.59 -8.01
N PRO A 4 -10.27 14.81 -8.31
CA PRO A 4 -8.82 15.08 -8.25
C PRO A 4 -8.21 14.84 -6.87
N ARG A 5 -8.96 15.09 -5.79
CA ARG A 5 -8.51 14.87 -4.41
C ARG A 5 -8.27 13.39 -4.12
N ALA A 6 -9.20 12.53 -4.53
CA ALA A 6 -9.08 11.09 -4.35
C ALA A 6 -7.94 10.50 -5.20
N TRP A 7 -7.75 10.99 -6.43
CA TRP A 7 -6.62 10.57 -7.27
C TRP A 7 -5.27 10.93 -6.65
N PHE A 8 -5.14 12.14 -6.13
CA PHE A 8 -3.91 12.58 -5.48
C PHE A 8 -3.65 11.80 -4.19
N ALA A 9 -4.70 11.51 -3.41
CA ALA A 9 -4.61 10.66 -2.23
C ALA A 9 -4.15 9.23 -2.57
N GLU A 10 -4.72 8.59 -3.60
CA GLU A 10 -4.26 7.27 -4.07
C GLU A 10 -2.81 7.30 -4.57
N ALA A 11 -2.38 8.37 -5.23
CA ALA A 11 -0.99 8.51 -5.68
C ALA A 11 -0.01 8.59 -4.51
N ILE A 12 -0.30 9.39 -3.48
CA ILE A 12 0.53 9.48 -2.26
C ILE A 12 0.50 8.14 -1.50
N ALA A 13 -0.67 7.53 -1.35
CA ALA A 13 -0.80 6.28 -0.63
C ALA A 13 -0.04 5.13 -1.32
N THR A 14 -0.15 5.05 -2.65
CA THR A 14 0.59 4.06 -3.46
C THR A 14 2.09 4.33 -3.44
N PHE A 15 2.51 5.60 -3.48
CA PHE A 15 3.90 5.97 -3.25
C PHE A 15 4.41 5.46 -1.91
N GLY A 16 3.65 5.63 -0.83
CA GLY A 16 3.98 5.08 0.48
C GLY A 16 4.27 3.57 0.42
N LEU A 17 3.34 2.79 -0.16
CA LEU A 17 3.50 1.35 -0.31
C LEU A 17 4.78 0.97 -1.09
N VAL A 18 5.00 1.56 -2.27
CA VAL A 18 6.14 1.20 -3.13
C VAL A 18 7.47 1.80 -2.67
N PHE A 19 7.44 2.81 -1.81
CA PHE A 19 8.63 3.34 -1.18
C PHE A 19 9.03 2.50 0.03
N PHE A 20 8.17 2.40 1.05
CA PHE A 20 8.52 1.76 2.31
C PHE A 20 8.48 0.22 2.26
N GLY A 21 7.62 -0.36 1.43
CA GLY A 21 7.55 -1.81 1.25
C GLY A 21 8.86 -2.37 0.71
N PRO A 22 9.24 -2.09 -0.56
CA PRO A 22 10.52 -2.49 -1.11
C PRO A 22 11.74 -2.03 -0.31
N LEU A 23 11.69 -0.84 0.31
CA LEU A 23 12.76 -0.39 1.22
C LEU A 23 12.96 -1.38 2.39
N SER A 24 11.90 -1.94 2.97
CA SER A 24 12.03 -2.96 4.01
C SER A 24 12.74 -4.23 3.53
N VAL A 25 12.62 -4.60 2.25
CA VAL A 25 13.34 -5.72 1.62
C VAL A 25 14.82 -5.40 1.47
N ILE A 26 15.14 -4.20 0.99
CA ILE A 26 16.54 -3.77 0.85
C ILE A 26 17.22 -3.72 2.22
N LEU A 27 16.53 -3.17 3.23
CA LEU A 27 17.05 -3.09 4.59
C LEU A 27 17.17 -4.47 5.25
N SER A 28 16.27 -5.41 4.98
CA SER A 28 16.41 -6.76 5.53
C SER A 28 17.68 -7.44 5.02
N VAL A 29 18.07 -7.19 3.76
CA VAL A 29 19.34 -7.71 3.22
C VAL A 29 20.54 -7.09 3.93
N VAL A 30 20.51 -5.78 4.20
CA VAL A 30 21.59 -5.09 4.93
C VAL A 30 21.74 -5.62 6.37
N VAL A 31 20.63 -5.96 7.03
CA VAL A 31 20.62 -6.35 8.44
C VAL A 31 20.84 -7.87 8.63
N PHE A 32 20.25 -8.70 7.78
CA PHE A 32 20.20 -10.16 7.95
C PHE A 32 20.93 -10.94 6.83
N GLY A 33 21.47 -10.26 5.82
CA GLY A 33 22.11 -10.86 4.66
C GLY A 33 21.15 -11.25 3.54
N ASP A 34 21.67 -11.83 2.46
CA ASP A 34 20.91 -12.14 1.23
C ASP A 34 19.86 -13.26 1.40
N GLY A 35 19.83 -13.93 2.56
CA GLY A 35 18.93 -15.04 2.85
C GLY A 35 17.57 -14.58 3.39
N LEU A 36 16.53 -15.38 3.13
CA LEU A 36 15.18 -15.13 3.67
C LEU A 36 15.03 -15.79 5.06
N SER A 37 15.69 -15.25 6.08
CA SER A 37 15.52 -15.70 7.46
C SER A 37 14.12 -15.37 8.00
N ILE A 38 13.73 -15.99 9.12
CA ILE A 38 12.44 -15.69 9.77
C ILE A 38 12.38 -14.22 10.19
N GLU A 39 13.47 -13.68 10.71
CA GLU A 39 13.60 -12.28 11.12
C GLU A 39 13.45 -11.32 9.93
N ALA A 40 14.06 -11.66 8.79
CA ALA A 40 13.93 -10.89 7.55
C ALA A 40 12.47 -10.87 7.06
N ILE A 41 11.80 -12.03 7.04
CA ILE A 41 10.39 -12.13 6.62
C ILE A 41 9.50 -11.29 7.55
N ILE A 42 9.72 -11.34 8.86
CA ILE A 42 8.96 -10.54 9.83
C ILE A 42 9.17 -9.04 9.58
N MET A 43 10.42 -8.59 9.39
CA MET A 43 10.73 -7.20 9.08
C MET A 43 10.04 -6.72 7.80
N ILE A 44 10.13 -7.51 6.71
CA ILE A 44 9.48 -7.18 5.43
C ILE A 44 7.96 -7.12 5.56
N SER A 45 7.38 -8.10 6.26
CA SER A 45 5.93 -8.22 6.44
C SER A 45 5.38 -7.06 7.25
N LEU A 46 6.05 -6.70 8.35
CA LEU A 46 5.67 -5.55 9.17
C LEU A 46 5.91 -4.22 8.45
N GLY A 47 6.96 -4.10 7.64
CA GLY A 47 7.22 -2.93 6.81
C GLY A 47 6.10 -2.66 5.81
N HIS A 48 5.72 -3.68 5.03
CA HIS A 48 4.63 -3.58 4.06
C HIS A 48 3.26 -3.41 4.73
N GLY A 49 2.93 -4.24 5.71
CA GLY A 49 1.65 -4.16 6.41
C GLY A 49 1.48 -2.84 7.18
N GLY A 50 2.55 -2.37 7.82
CA GLY A 50 2.57 -1.13 8.58
C GLY A 50 2.33 0.10 7.70
N ILE A 51 2.99 0.19 6.53
CA ILE A 51 2.75 1.32 5.64
C ILE A 51 1.34 1.29 5.04
N ILE A 52 0.81 0.11 4.70
CA ILE A 52 -0.59 -0.02 4.24
C ILE A 52 -1.53 0.48 5.34
N ALA A 53 -1.36 0.02 6.58
CA ALA A 53 -2.19 0.44 7.71
C ALA A 53 -2.14 1.96 7.93
N LEU A 54 -0.95 2.55 7.87
CA LEU A 54 -0.76 4.00 7.99
C LEU A 54 -1.46 4.77 6.87
N MET A 55 -1.31 4.33 5.62
CA MET A 55 -1.94 4.99 4.48
C MET A 55 -3.46 4.83 4.47
N VAL A 56 -3.99 3.69 4.92
CA VAL A 56 -5.43 3.50 5.12
C VAL A 56 -5.96 4.43 6.21
N TYR A 57 -5.26 4.56 7.34
CA TYR A 57 -5.64 5.49 8.39
C TYR A 57 -5.64 6.94 7.91
N ALA A 58 -4.58 7.35 7.19
CA ALA A 58 -4.40 8.72 6.73
C ALA A 58 -5.32 9.11 5.56
N PHE A 59 -5.56 8.22 4.59
CA PHE A 59 -6.24 8.56 3.33
C PHE A 59 -7.54 7.77 3.08
N GLY A 60 -7.89 6.81 3.93
CA GLY A 60 -9.09 5.99 3.75
C GLY A 60 -10.37 6.82 3.69
N HIS A 61 -10.47 7.87 4.49
CA HIS A 61 -11.61 8.79 4.47
C HIS A 61 -11.63 9.75 3.25
N VAL A 62 -10.53 9.83 2.50
CA VAL A 62 -10.41 10.70 1.31
C VAL A 62 -10.67 9.93 0.01
N SER A 63 -10.02 8.78 -0.17
CA SER A 63 -10.08 7.99 -1.41
C SER A 63 -10.57 6.56 -1.24
N GLY A 64 -10.80 6.10 -0.01
CA GLY A 64 -10.95 4.67 0.28
C GLY A 64 -9.62 3.94 0.47
N ALA A 65 -8.49 4.59 0.18
CA ALA A 65 -7.13 4.05 0.29
C ALA A 65 -7.03 2.63 -0.27
N HIS A 66 -7.32 2.50 -1.56
CA HIS A 66 -7.24 1.21 -2.25
C HIS A 66 -5.79 0.78 -2.46
N ILE A 67 -4.92 1.73 -2.85
CA ILE A 67 -3.46 1.56 -2.96
C ILE A 67 -3.08 0.40 -3.92
N ASN A 68 -4.04 -0.09 -4.71
CA ASN A 68 -3.92 -1.32 -5.45
C ASN A 68 -5.00 -1.42 -6.54
N PRO A 69 -4.63 -1.60 -7.81
CA PRO A 69 -5.59 -1.88 -8.88
C PRO A 69 -6.43 -3.14 -8.64
N ALA A 70 -5.84 -4.19 -8.06
CA ALA A 70 -6.53 -5.44 -7.74
C ALA A 70 -7.57 -5.29 -6.61
N VAL A 71 -7.48 -4.23 -5.81
CA VAL A 71 -8.54 -3.84 -4.84
C VAL A 71 -9.58 -2.96 -5.52
N THR A 72 -9.15 -2.04 -6.39
CA THR A 72 -10.03 -1.07 -7.05
C THR A 72 -10.97 -1.71 -8.07
N ILE A 73 -10.47 -2.59 -8.92
CA ILE A 73 -11.24 -3.18 -10.03
C ILE A 73 -12.46 -3.97 -9.50
N PRO A 74 -12.32 -4.88 -8.50
CA PRO A 74 -13.48 -5.60 -7.96
C PRO A 74 -14.54 -4.70 -7.32
N MET A 75 -14.17 -3.52 -6.80
CA MET A 75 -15.12 -2.58 -6.20
C MET A 75 -16.06 -1.92 -7.21
N MET A 76 -15.80 -2.07 -8.51
CA MET A 76 -16.70 -1.65 -9.59
C MET A 76 -17.91 -2.60 -9.73
N ILE A 77 -17.75 -3.88 -9.38
CA ILE A 77 -18.83 -4.90 -9.47
C ILE A 77 -20.02 -4.54 -8.56
N PRO A 78 -19.84 -4.28 -7.25
CA PRO A 78 -20.92 -3.83 -6.38
C PRO A 78 -21.27 -2.33 -6.56
N LYS A 79 -20.73 -1.65 -7.59
CA LYS A 79 -20.88 -0.21 -7.83
C LYS A 79 -20.47 0.67 -6.65
N LYS A 80 -19.51 0.22 -5.84
CA LYS A 80 -18.90 1.05 -4.78
C LYS A 80 -17.98 2.12 -5.37
N ILE A 81 -17.46 1.88 -6.57
CA ILE A 81 -16.77 2.85 -7.41
C ILE A 81 -17.53 3.00 -8.73
N GLY A 82 -17.76 4.25 -9.14
CA GLY A 82 -18.32 4.56 -10.45
C GLY A 82 -17.27 4.37 -11.53
N ILE A 83 -17.64 3.62 -12.57
CA ILE A 83 -17.00 3.70 -13.88
C ILE A 83 -17.74 4.87 -14.55
N ALA A 84 -17.01 5.89 -15.01
CA ALA A 84 -17.61 7.11 -15.58
C ALA A 84 -18.71 6.81 -16.62
#